data_AF-A0A6N4DB69-F1
#
_entry.id   AF-A0A6N4DB69-F1
#
_cell.length_a   1.000
_cell.length_b   1.000
_cell.length_c   1.000
_cell.angle_alpha   90.00
_cell.angle_beta   90.00
_cell.angle_gamma   90.00
#
_symmetry.space_group_name_H-M   'P 1'
#
loop_
_entity.id
_entity.type
_entity.pdbx_description
1 polymer ?
#
loop_
_entity_poly.entity_id
_entity_poly.type
_entity_poly.pdbx_seq_one_letter_code
_entity_poly.pdbx_strand_id
1 'polypeptide(L)' 'GKGLGAELVAFLLWKARELGITRTIVLTRVPEFFGKLNFRLTVKEKLPEKVMKDCEICPKKHACDEIALEYLL' A
#
# COMPACT_ATOMS: atom_id res chain seq x y z
N GLY A 1 12.62 15.99 2.80
CA GLY A 1 11.34 16.11 3.53
C GLY A 1 11.58 15.97 5.02
N LYS A 2 10.69 16.48 5.88
CA LYS A 2 10.85 16.54 7.35
C LYS A 2 10.59 15.21 8.11
N GLY A 3 10.66 14.05 7.46
CA GLY A 3 10.43 12.74 8.11
C GLY A 3 8.97 12.40 8.49
N LEU A 4 8.07 13.38 8.56
CA LEU A 4 6.67 13.21 9.00
C LEU A 4 5.88 12.09 8.30
N GLY A 5 6.12 11.89 7.00
CA GLY A 5 5.45 10.81 6.26
C GLY A 5 5.84 9.42 6.76
N ALA A 6 7.11 9.22 7.11
CA ALA A 6 7.60 7.95 7.64
C ALA A 6 7.04 7.70 9.05
N GLU A 7 6.99 8.74 9.90
CA GLU A 7 6.38 8.64 11.23
C GLU A 7 4.89 8.30 11.17
N LEU A 8 4.15 8.93 10.25
CA LEU A 8 2.74 8.62 10.04
C LEU A 8 2.53 7.16 9.62
N VAL A 9 3.32 6.66 8.67
CA VAL A 9 3.23 5.27 8.23
C VAL A 9 3.59 4.31 9.38
N ALA A 10 4.64 4.60 10.14
CA ALA A 10 5.02 3.78 11.30
C ALA A 10 3.90 3.72 12.35
N PHE A 11 3.25 4.85 12.65
CA PHE A 11 2.10 4.88 13.55
C PHE A 11 0.92 4.06 13.03
N LEU A 12 0.61 4.15 11.73
CA LEU A 12 -0.46 3.38 11.12
C LEU A 12 -0.16 1.87 11.11
N LEU A 13 1.09 1.46 10.86
CA LEU A 13 1.51 0.07 10.96
C LEU A 13 1.39 -0.47 12.39
N TRP A 14 1.79 0.34 13.39
CA TRP A 14 1.60 -0.02 14.79
C TRP A 14 0.13 -0.19 15.14
N LYS A 15 -0.74 0.74 14.73
CA LYS A 15 -2.20 0.61 14.90
C LYS A 15 -2.78 -0.62 14.19
N ALA A 16 -2.31 -0.92 12.99
CA ALA A 16 -2.75 -2.10 12.25
C ALA A 16 -2.40 -3.39 13.01
N ARG A 17 -1.21 -3.45 13.62
CA ARG A 17 -0.80 -4.56 14.49
C ARG A 17 -1.71 -4.72 15.70
N GLU A 18 -2.04 -3.61 16.39
CA GLU A 18 -2.98 -3.61 17.52
C GLU A 18 -4.38 -4.11 17.14
N LEU A 19 -4.79 -3.86 15.89
CA LEU A 19 -6.07 -4.34 15.34
C LEU A 19 -6.02 -5.80 14.87
N GLY A 20 -4.88 -6.49 15.01
CA GLY A 20 -4.71 -7.87 14.54
C GLY A 20 -4.59 -8.01 13.02
N ILE A 21 -4.28 -6.92 12.31
CA ILE A 21 -4.07 -6.93 10.86
C ILE A 21 -2.69 -7.54 10.58
N THR A 22 -2.64 -8.60 9.79
CA THR A 22 -1.40 -9.32 9.45
C THR A 22 -0.75 -8.81 8.16
N ARG A 23 -1.51 -8.10 7.33
CA ARG A 23 -1.08 -7.63 6.01
C ARG A 23 -1.68 -6.28 5.71
N THR A 24 -0.82 -5.32 5.38
CA THR A 24 -1.19 -4.00 4.87
C THR A 24 -0.75 -3.85 3.43
N ILE A 25 -1.55 -3.13 2.64
CA ILE A 25 -1.30 -2.90 1.21
C ILE A 25 -1.36 -1.40 0.92
N VAL A 26 -0.61 -0.95 -0.07
CA VAL A 26 -0.62 0.44 -0.53
C VAL A 26 -0.54 0.50 -2.05
N LEU A 27 -1.33 1.39 -2.66
CA LEU A 27 -1.23 1.76 -4.05
C LEU A 27 -0.62 3.16 -4.10
N THR A 28 0.50 3.31 -4.80
CA THR A 28 1.23 4.59 -4.81
C THR A 28 2.00 4.81 -6.11
N ARG A 29 2.22 6.08 -6.46
CA ARG A 29 3.11 6.48 -7.56
C ARG A 29 4.56 6.67 -7.12
N VAL A 30 4.85 6.52 -5.81
CA VAL A 30 6.19 6.74 -5.23
C VAL A 30 6.62 5.47 -4.47
N PRO A 31 6.87 4.35 -5.17
CA PRO A 31 7.19 3.07 -4.54
C PRO A 31 8.47 3.14 -3.71
N GLU A 32 9.44 3.97 -4.12
CA GLU A 32 10.74 4.10 -3.45
C GLU A 32 10.62 4.63 -2.02
N PHE A 33 9.62 5.46 -1.73
CA PHE A 33 9.37 5.95 -0.37
C PHE A 33 8.95 4.80 0.55
N PHE A 34 8.01 3.96 0.10
CA PHE A 34 7.52 2.82 0.89
C PHE A 34 8.52 1.68 0.94
N GLY A 35 9.33 1.48 -0.11
CA GLY A 35 10.43 0.53 -0.11
C GLY A 35 11.44 0.79 1.02
N LYS A 36 11.73 2.07 1.32
CA LYS A 36 12.56 2.46 2.49
C LYS A 36 11.92 2.12 3.84
N LEU A 37 10.61 1.91 3.88
CA LEU A 37 9.84 1.50 5.05
C LEU A 37 9.59 -0.02 5.09
N ASN A 38 10.40 -0.81 4.37
CA ASN A 38 10.30 -2.27 4.25
C ASN A 38 9.02 -2.80 3.57
N PHE A 39 8.27 -1.95 2.87
CA PHE A 39 7.23 -2.45 1.97
C PHE A 39 7.87 -3.17 0.77
N ARG A 40 7.27 -4.28 0.37
CA ARG A 40 7.71 -5.08 -0.77
C ARG A 40 6.77 -4.86 -1.94
N LEU A 41 7.32 -4.86 -3.15
CA LEU A 41 6.51 -4.83 -4.36
C LEU A 41 5.57 -6.05 -4.38
N THR A 42 4.29 -5.81 -4.65
CA THR A 42 3.30 -6.86 -4.88
C THR A 42 2.62 -6.65 -6.23
N VAL A 43 1.95 -7.68 -6.70
CA VAL A 43 1.09 -7.62 -7.88
C VAL A 43 -0.36 -7.28 -7.47
N LYS A 44 -1.07 -6.58 -8.35
CA LYS A 44 -2.47 -6.20 -8.15
C LYS A 44 -3.39 -7.42 -8.00
N GLU A 45 -2.99 -8.56 -8.57
CA GLU A 45 -3.68 -9.86 -8.47
C GLU A 45 -3.71 -10.46 -7.06
N LYS A 46 -2.76 -10.06 -6.19
CA LYS A 46 -2.73 -10.51 -4.79
C LYS A 46 -3.53 -9.58 -3.87
N LEU A 47 -4.15 -8.53 -4.41
CA LEU A 47 -4.97 -7.61 -3.62
C LEU A 47 -6.34 -8.26 -3.34
N PRO A 48 -6.98 -7.94 -2.21
CA PRO A 48 -8.30 -8.47 -1.91
C PRO A 48 -9.31 -8.06 -3.00
N GLU A 49 -10.28 -8.94 -3.27
CA GLU A 49 -11.29 -8.76 -4.34
C GLU A 49 -12.00 -7.41 -4.28
N LYS A 50 -12.18 -6.85 -3.08
CA LYS A 50 -12.77 -5.54 -2.88
C LYS A 50 -11.99 -4.41 -3.57
N VAL A 51 -10.65 -4.48 -3.53
CA VAL A 51 -9.76 -3.51 -4.20
C VAL A 51 -9.73 -3.76 -5.70
N MET A 52 -9.82 -5.02 -6.13
CA MET A 52 -9.90 -5.36 -7.55
C MET A 52 -11.17 -4.78 -8.18
N LYS A 53 -12.33 -4.94 -7.53
CA LYS A 53 -13.61 -4.37 -8.01
C LYS A 53 -13.57 -2.84 -8.15
N ASP A 54 -12.92 -2.16 -7.21
CA ASP A 54 -12.74 -0.70 -7.27
C ASP A 54 -11.82 -0.29 -8.45
N CYS A 55 -10.77 -1.09 -8.69
CA CYS A 55 -9.87 -0.90 -9.81
C CYS A 55 -10.51 -1.23 -11.17
N GLU A 56 -11.50 -2.13 -11.22
CA GLU A 56 -12.25 -2.48 -12.44
C GLU A 56 -13.14 -1.34 -12.94
N ILE A 57 -13.71 -0.56 -12.03
CA ILE A 57 -14.58 0.59 -12.33
C ILE A 57 -13.74 1.87 -12.57
N CYS A 58 -12.44 1.82 -12.28
CA CYS A 58 -11.57 2.99 -12.34
C CYS A 58 -11.42 3.50 -13.80
N PRO A 59 -11.74 4.78 -14.07
CA PRO A 59 -11.59 5.36 -15.41
C PRO A 59 -10.11 5.44 -15.86
N LYS A 60 -9.17 5.32 -14.92
CA LYS A 60 -7.72 5.28 -15.17
C LYS A 60 -7.14 3.87 -15.21
N LYS A 61 -7.96 2.81 -15.25
CA LYS A 61 -7.49 1.41 -15.31
C LYS A 61 -6.44 1.17 -16.41
N HIS A 62 -6.62 1.81 -17.57
CA HIS A 62 -5.71 1.68 -18.72
C HIS A 62 -4.45 2.57 -18.64
N ALA A 63 -4.39 3.51 -17.70
CA ALA A 63 -3.27 4.43 -17.47
C ALA A 63 -2.94 4.51 -15.97
N CYS A 64 -2.98 3.36 -15.28
CA CYS A 64 -2.79 3.33 -13.84
C CYS A 64 -1.30 3.28 -13.51
N ASP A 65 -0.70 4.45 -13.28
CA ASP A 65 0.71 4.61 -12.87
C ASP A 65 0.98 4.24 -11.39
N GLU A 66 0.01 3.63 -10.72
CA GLU A 66 0.14 3.24 -9.31
C GLU A 66 0.66 1.81 -9.18
N ILE A 67 1.71 1.69 -8.38
CA ILE A 67 2.39 0.46 -8.04
C ILE A 67 1.84 -0.04 -6.70
N ALA A 68 1.58 -1.34 -6.65
CA ALA A 68 1.11 -2.00 -5.44
C ALA A 68 2.31 -2.44 -4.60
N LEU A 69 2.31 -2.09 -3.33
CA LEU A 69 3.23 -2.63 -2.33
C LEU A 69 2.46 -3.27 -1.18
N GLU A 70 3.09 -4.23 -0.52
CA GLU A 70 2.56 -4.88 0.66
C GLU A 70 3.58 -4.88 1.81
N TYR A 71 3.04 -4.84 3.02
CA TYR A 71 3.79 -4.99 4.26
C TYR A 71 3.16 -6.10 5.09
N LEU A 72 3.99 -7.06 5.48
CA LEU A 72 3.59 -8.15 6.37
C LEU A 72 4.00 -7.73 7.79
N LEU A 73 3.02 -7.62 8.69
CA LEU A 73 3.17 -7.14 10.07
C LEU A 73 3.68 -8.23 11.03
#